data_AF-A0A6J0G7D6-F1
#
_entry.id   AF-A0A6J0G7D6-F1
#
_cell.length_a   1.000
_cell.length_b   1.000
_cell.length_c   1.000
_cell.angle_alpha   90.00
_cell.angle_beta   90.00
_cell.angle_gamma   90.00
#
_symmetry.space_group_name_H-M   'P 1'
#
loop_
_entity.id
_entity.type
_entity.pdbx_description
1 polymer ?
#
loop_
_entity_poly.entity_id
_entity_poly.type
_entity_poly.pdbx_seq_one_letter_code
_entity_poly.pdbx_strand_id
1 'polypeptide(L)'
;PAGEDLESLMRCLSQGGVSLIGQRRFLTQEQCRKSFLRRNKNPHINERVHAVRALQSTLKAKLVELEALEQLLGEASLTSDTFRRWKEEHQELYQELREGWAGRQRQGHDGGLGGEQDPPGEAAGP
;
A
#
# COMPACT_ATOMS: atom_id res chain seq x y z
N PRO A 1 45.73 -19.32 13.08
CA PRO A 1 45.07 -20.37 12.27
C PRO A 1 43.96 -21.17 13.00
N ALA A 2 43.16 -20.55 13.90
CA ALA A 2 42.09 -21.24 14.65
C ALA A 2 40.65 -20.81 14.25
N GLY A 3 40.52 -19.82 13.37
CA GLY A 3 39.21 -19.27 12.96
C GLY A 3 38.50 -20.05 11.85
N GLU A 4 39.24 -20.78 11.01
CA GLU A 4 38.66 -21.54 9.90
C GLU A 4 37.88 -22.78 10.37
N ASP A 5 38.24 -23.33 11.54
CA ASP A 5 37.68 -24.56 12.07
C ASP A 5 36.24 -24.36 12.59
N LEU A 6 36.01 -23.33 13.39
CA LEU A 6 34.67 -23.02 13.92
C LEU A 6 33.68 -22.66 12.81
N GLU A 7 34.11 -21.82 11.85
CA GLU A 7 33.26 -21.49 10.69
C GLU A 7 32.94 -22.72 9.85
N SER A 8 33.90 -23.62 9.66
CA SER A 8 33.66 -24.88 8.94
C SER A 8 32.62 -25.74 9.66
N LEU A 9 32.71 -25.83 10.99
CA LEU A 9 31.76 -26.57 11.82
C LEU A 9 30.36 -25.95 11.78
N MET A 10 30.25 -24.63 11.86
CA MET A 10 28.97 -23.91 11.72
C MET A 10 28.32 -24.16 10.35
N ARG A 11 29.11 -24.17 9.27
CA ARG A 11 28.65 -24.50 7.91
C ARG A 11 28.18 -25.95 7.82
N CYS A 12 28.94 -26.90 8.37
CA CYS A 12 28.58 -28.32 8.39
C CYS A 12 27.27 -28.57 9.15
N LEU A 13 27.09 -27.97 10.33
CA LEU A 13 25.84 -28.05 11.10
C LEU A 13 24.66 -27.48 10.31
N SER A 14 24.85 -26.32 9.69
CA SER A 14 23.81 -25.66 8.88
C SER A 14 23.41 -26.47 7.64
N GLN A 15 24.37 -27.11 6.98
CA GLN A 15 24.15 -28.00 5.83
C GLN A 15 23.48 -29.32 6.26
N GLY A 16 23.85 -29.85 7.43
CA GLY A 16 23.25 -31.03 8.05
C GLY A 16 21.86 -30.80 8.65
N GLY A 17 21.36 -29.56 8.64
CA GLY A 17 20.04 -29.21 9.15
C GLY A 17 19.94 -29.17 10.67
N VAL A 18 21.04 -28.82 11.34
CA VAL A 18 21.12 -28.69 12.79
C VAL A 18 21.48 -27.24 13.14
N SER A 19 20.84 -26.66 14.15
CA SER A 19 21.20 -25.33 14.67
C SER A 19 22.48 -25.40 15.50
N LEU A 20 23.08 -24.25 15.80
CA LEU A 20 24.27 -24.15 16.67
C LEU A 20 24.05 -24.72 18.07
N ILE A 21 22.78 -24.83 18.50
CA ILE A 21 22.36 -25.31 19.81
C ILE A 21 21.86 -26.77 19.72
N GLY A 22 22.14 -27.47 18.62
CA GLY A 22 21.79 -28.89 18.44
C GLY A 22 20.33 -29.17 18.05
N GLN A 23 19.53 -28.14 17.76
CA GLN A 23 18.13 -28.35 17.36
C GLN A 23 18.02 -28.72 15.88
N ARG A 24 17.30 -29.80 15.58
CA ARG A 24 17.01 -30.19 14.20
C ARG A 24 16.08 -29.17 13.54
N ARG A 25 16.52 -28.59 12.43
CA ARG A 25 15.72 -27.69 11.60
C ARG A 25 14.90 -28.52 10.62
N PHE A 26 13.62 -28.18 10.47
CA PHE A 26 12.73 -28.84 9.51
C PHE A 26 13.21 -28.69 8.06
N LEU A 27 13.86 -27.56 7.75
CA LEU A 27 14.46 -27.27 6.45
C LEU A 27 15.79 -26.55 6.64
N THR A 28 16.79 -26.92 5.83
CA THR A 28 18.04 -26.17 5.72
C THR A 28 17.85 -24.90 4.88
N GLN A 29 18.77 -23.95 4.99
CA GLN A 29 18.76 -22.74 4.16
C GLN A 29 18.79 -23.09 2.66
N GLU A 30 19.59 -24.08 2.26
CA GLU A 30 19.64 -24.55 0.88
C GLU A 30 18.34 -25.20 0.44
N GLN A 31 17.69 -25.98 1.30
CA GLN A 31 16.39 -26.58 1.01
C GLN A 31 15.30 -25.52 0.86
N CYS A 32 15.28 -24.50 1.71
CA CYS A 32 14.41 -23.32 1.57
C CYS A 32 14.69 -22.59 0.25
N ARG A 33 15.96 -22.33 -0.08
CA ARG A 33 16.37 -21.68 -1.34
C ARG A 33 15.91 -22.48 -2.56
N LYS A 34 16.19 -23.80 -2.59
CA LYS A 34 15.77 -24.70 -3.68
C LYS A 34 14.24 -24.73 -3.81
N SER A 35 13.52 -24.81 -2.68
CA SER A 35 12.07 -24.82 -2.69
C SER A 35 11.46 -23.50 -3.13
N PHE A 36 12.03 -22.37 -2.72
CA PHE A 36 11.62 -21.03 -3.15
C PHE A 36 11.81 -20.89 -4.65
N LEU A 37 13.01 -21.18 -5.15
CA LEU A 37 13.32 -21.13 -6.59
C LEU A 37 12.40 -22.03 -7.41
N ARG A 38 12.00 -23.20 -6.89
CA ARG A 38 11.04 -24.09 -7.57
C ARG A 38 9.62 -23.54 -7.61
N ARG A 39 9.15 -22.90 -6.54
CA ARG A 39 7.78 -22.36 -6.44
C ARG A 39 7.64 -21.00 -7.13
N ASN A 40 8.72 -20.22 -7.18
CA ASN A 40 8.75 -18.88 -7.75
C ASN A 40 9.10 -18.88 -9.26
N LYS A 41 9.01 -20.02 -9.96
CA LYS A 41 9.35 -20.10 -11.40
C LYS A 41 8.32 -19.48 -12.34
N ASN A 42 7.12 -19.19 -11.87
CA ASN A 42 6.06 -18.65 -12.70
C ASN A 42 5.96 -17.13 -12.52
N PRO A 43 6.53 -16.33 -13.43
CA PRO A 43 6.54 -14.87 -13.30
C PRO A 43 5.12 -14.27 -13.25
N HIS A 44 4.17 -14.83 -13.99
CA HIS A 44 2.78 -14.35 -14.01
C HIS A 44 2.07 -14.55 -12.66
N ILE A 45 2.29 -15.69 -12.00
CA ILE A 45 1.74 -15.93 -10.65
C ILE A 45 2.40 -14.98 -9.64
N ASN A 46 3.72 -14.81 -9.74
CA ASN A 46 4.45 -13.90 -8.85
C ASN A 46 3.93 -12.47 -8.98
N GLU A 47 3.76 -11.98 -10.20
CA GLU A 47 3.23 -10.65 -10.49
C GLU A 47 1.84 -10.46 -9.88
N ARG A 48 0.93 -11.44 -10.03
CA ARG A 48 -0.39 -11.42 -9.38
C ARG A 48 -0.28 -11.37 -7.86
N VAL A 49 0.61 -12.16 -7.25
CA VAL A 49 0.84 -12.13 -5.80
C VAL A 49 1.42 -10.79 -5.34
N HIS A 50 2.34 -10.21 -6.12
CA HIS A 50 2.88 -8.87 -5.86
C HIS A 50 1.78 -7.82 -5.94
N ALA A 51 0.92 -7.87 -6.95
CA ALA A 51 -0.23 -6.97 -7.10
C ALA A 51 -1.18 -7.10 -5.90
N VAL A 52 -1.55 -8.33 -5.51
CA VAL A 52 -2.40 -8.56 -4.33
C VAL A 52 -1.74 -8.01 -3.06
N ARG A 53 -0.42 -8.22 -2.87
CA ARG A 53 0.30 -7.70 -1.71
C ARG A 53 0.33 -6.17 -1.69
N ALA A 54 0.56 -5.54 -2.84
CA ALA A 54 0.52 -4.09 -2.98
C ALA A 54 -0.87 -3.55 -2.64
N LEU A 55 -1.93 -4.12 -3.25
CA LEU A 55 -3.32 -3.74 -2.99
C LEU A 55 -3.70 -3.93 -1.52
N GLN A 56 -3.30 -5.03 -0.89
CA GLN A 56 -3.54 -5.26 0.53
C GLN A 56 -2.81 -4.24 1.42
N SER A 57 -1.57 -3.87 1.06
CA SER A 57 -0.83 -2.83 1.77
C SER A 57 -1.50 -1.47 1.64
N THR A 58 -1.92 -1.11 0.43
CA THR A 58 -2.66 0.13 0.16
C THR A 58 -3.98 0.15 0.92
N LEU A 59 -4.74 -0.96 0.90
CA LEU A 59 -5.99 -1.07 1.63
C LEU A 59 -5.77 -0.89 3.13
N LYS A 60 -4.76 -1.55 3.71
CA LYS A 60 -4.42 -1.38 5.14
C LYS A 60 -4.07 0.07 5.48
N ALA A 61 -3.28 0.74 4.65
CA ALA A 61 -2.95 2.14 4.85
C ALA A 61 -4.23 3.02 4.82
N LYS A 62 -5.10 2.83 3.82
CA LYS A 62 -6.36 3.58 3.71
C LYS A 62 -7.34 3.28 4.85
N LEU A 63 -7.36 2.07 5.40
CA LEU A 63 -8.17 1.75 6.59
C LEU A 63 -7.69 2.52 7.83
N VAL A 64 -6.38 2.65 8.04
CA VAL A 64 -5.84 3.43 9.16
C VAL A 64 -6.15 4.92 8.99
N GLU A 65 -6.05 5.45 7.77
CA GLU A 65 -6.44 6.83 7.48
C GLU A 65 -7.94 7.08 7.76
N LEU A 66 -8.81 6.14 7.38
CA LEU A 66 -10.24 6.23 7.65
C LEU A 66 -10.54 6.18 9.15
N GLU A 67 -9.87 5.29 9.88
CA GLU A 67 -10.00 5.20 11.34
C GLU A 67 -9.60 6.51 12.02
N ALA A 68 -8.52 7.15 11.59
CA ALA A 68 -8.09 8.46 12.09
C ALA A 68 -9.14 9.57 11.84
N LEU A 69 -9.84 9.52 10.69
CA LEU A 69 -10.92 10.46 10.39
C LEU A 69 -12.19 10.14 11.20
N GLU A 70 -12.53 8.87 11.36
CA GLU A 70 -13.68 8.44 12.16
C GLU A 70 -13.53 8.85 13.62
N GLN A 71 -12.33 8.70 14.19
CA GLN A 71 -12.02 9.17 15.54
C GLN A 71 -12.24 10.69 15.68
N LEU A 72 -11.78 11.48 14.69
CA LEU A 72 -11.99 12.93 14.68
C LEU A 72 -13.48 13.29 14.57
N LEU A 73 -14.21 12.64 13.67
CA LEU A 73 -15.63 12.92 13.40
C LEU A 73 -16.58 12.36 14.47
N GLY A 74 -16.14 11.37 15.24
CA GLY A 74 -16.88 10.78 16.35
C GLY A 74 -16.94 11.65 17.60
N GLU A 75 -16.10 12.69 17.69
CA GLU A 75 -16.16 13.66 18.80
C GLU A 75 -17.42 14.54 18.69
N ALA A 76 -18.36 14.37 19.62
CA ALA A 76 -19.63 15.13 19.66
C ALA A 76 -19.44 16.66 19.74
N SER A 77 -18.27 17.12 20.20
CA SER A 77 -17.88 18.53 20.21
C SER A 77 -16.45 18.68 19.67
N LEU A 78 -16.32 18.68 18.33
CA LEU A 78 -15.05 18.98 17.68
C LEU A 78 -14.62 20.42 18.04
N THR A 79 -13.60 20.55 18.89
CA THR A 79 -13.06 21.87 19.28
C THR A 79 -11.91 22.27 18.37
N SER A 80 -11.62 23.57 18.29
CA SER A 80 -10.47 24.06 17.50
C SER A 80 -9.14 23.48 18.00
N ASP A 81 -9.01 23.23 19.31
CA ASP A 81 -7.80 22.66 19.88
C ASP A 81 -7.66 21.17 19.59
N THR A 82 -8.75 20.39 19.63
CA THR A 82 -8.70 18.96 19.27
C THR A 82 -8.39 18.78 17.80
N PHE A 83 -9.01 19.58 16.92
CA PHE A 83 -8.69 19.57 15.50
C PHE A 83 -7.24 19.98 15.20
N ARG A 84 -6.71 21.00 15.89
CA ARG A 84 -5.32 21.43 15.70
C ARG A 84 -4.32 20.33 16.06
N ARG A 85 -4.52 19.64 17.20
CA ARG A 85 -3.69 18.50 17.61
C ARG A 85 -3.77 17.35 16.62
N TRP A 86 -4.98 16.97 16.21
CA TRP A 86 -5.18 15.92 15.20
C TRP A 86 -4.48 16.27 13.88
N LYS A 87 -4.56 17.54 13.44
CA LYS A 87 -3.91 18.00 12.21
C LYS A 87 -2.38 17.94 12.30
N GLU A 88 -1.80 18.20 13.47
CA GLU A 88 -0.36 18.06 13.72
C GLU A 88 0.06 16.58 13.66
N GLU A 89 -0.75 15.66 14.20
CA GLU A 89 -0.50 14.22 14.20
C GLU A 89 -0.69 13.56 12.82
N HIS A 90 -1.71 13.98 12.08
CA HIS A 90 -2.10 13.41 10.78
C HIS A 90 -1.77 14.35 9.61
N GLN A 91 -0.62 15.00 9.67
CA GLN A 91 -0.23 16.03 8.70
C GLN A 91 -0.19 15.51 7.25
N GLU A 92 0.35 14.31 7.03
CA GLU A 92 0.45 13.68 5.70
C GLU A 92 -0.95 13.43 5.11
N LEU A 93 -1.84 12.78 5.88
CA LEU A 93 -3.24 12.57 5.50
C LEU A 93 -3.95 13.90 5.19
N TYR A 94 -3.74 14.93 6.00
CA TYR A 94 -4.35 16.24 5.78
C TYR A 94 -3.86 16.91 4.49
N GLN A 95 -2.59 16.77 4.13
CA GLN A 95 -2.03 17.27 2.87
C GLN A 95 -2.60 16.51 1.67
N GLU A 96 -2.59 15.17 1.73
CA GLU A 96 -3.17 14.33 0.67
C GLU A 96 -4.63 14.68 0.39
N LEU A 97 -5.43 14.85 1.45
CA LEU A 97 -6.81 15.29 1.32
C LEU A 97 -6.88 16.64 0.60
N ARG A 98 -6.15 17.65 1.09
CA ARG A 98 -6.15 19.00 0.49
C ARG A 98 -5.80 18.97 -1.00
N GLU A 99 -4.78 18.21 -1.38
CA GLU A 99 -4.35 18.06 -2.77
C GLU A 99 -5.40 17.33 -3.62
N GLY A 100 -5.98 16.25 -3.08
CA GLY A 100 -7.07 15.51 -3.73
C GLY A 100 -8.31 16.37 -3.98
N TRP A 101 -8.70 17.21 -3.01
CA TRP A 101 -9.81 18.17 -3.16
C TRP A 101 -9.47 19.24 -4.21
N ALA A 102 -8.26 19.80 -4.19
CA ALA A 102 -7.82 20.80 -5.17
C ALA A 102 -7.78 20.24 -6.60
N GLY A 103 -7.30 19.01 -6.77
CA GLY A 103 -7.28 18.31 -8.07
C GLY A 103 -8.68 18.07 -8.63
N ARG A 104 -9.63 17.67 -7.77
CA ARG A 104 -11.04 17.44 -8.17
C ARG A 104 -11.75 18.73 -8.60
N GLN A 105 -11.50 19.83 -7.91
CA GLN A 105 -12.07 21.14 -8.27
C GLN A 105 -11.57 21.64 -9.64
N ARG A 106 -10.30 21.38 -9.97
CA ARG A 106 -9.73 21.73 -11.28
C ARG A 106 -10.34 20.93 -12.44
N GLN A 107 -10.66 19.65 -12.22
CA GLN A 107 -11.33 18.82 -13.23
C GLN A 107 -12.82 19.18 -13.45
N GLY A 108 -13.51 19.68 -12.43
CA GLY A 108 -14.93 20.06 -12.53
C GLY A 108 -15.19 21.36 -13.32
N HIS A 109 -14.18 22.23 -13.49
CA HIS A 109 -14.31 23.52 -14.18
C HIS A 109 -14.10 23.43 -15.70
N ASP A 110 -13.56 22.32 -16.21
CA ASP A 110 -13.20 22.15 -17.63
C ASP A 110 -14.29 21.42 -18.46
N GLY A 111 -15.33 20.88 -17.80
CA GLY A 111 -16.41 20.11 -18.44
C GLY A 111 -17.70 20.87 -18.74
N GLY A 112 -17.72 22.20 -18.57
CA GLY A 112 -18.96 22.97 -18.42
C GLY A 112 -19.09 24.24 -19.26
N LEU A 113 -18.56 24.30 -20.49
CA LEU A 113 -18.92 25.37 -21.44
C LEU A 113 -18.95 24.81 -22.87
N GLY A 114 -20.11 24.30 -23.25
CA GLY A 114 -20.41 23.81 -24.60
C GLY A 114 -21.90 23.66 -24.83
N GLY A 115 -22.69 24.62 -24.33
CA GLY A 115 -24.12 24.68 -24.51
C GLY A 115 -24.51 26.04 -25.07
N GLU A 116 -24.36 26.22 -26.38
CA GLU A 116 -25.05 27.29 -27.10
C GLU A 116 -25.43 26.73 -28.48
N GLN A 117 -26.62 26.14 -28.55
CA GLN A 117 -27.39 26.05 -29.79
C GLN A 117 -28.73 26.71 -29.51
N ASP A 118 -28.81 27.96 -29.94
CA ASP A 118 -30.01 28.78 -30.02
C ASP A 118 -30.92 28.22 -31.13
N PRO A 119 -32.24 28.06 -30.91
CA PRO A 119 -33.21 28.10 -32.01
C PRO A 119 -34.09 29.34 -31.82
N PRO A 120 -34.39 30.11 -32.89
CA PRO A 120 -35.50 29.71 -33.76
C PRO A 120 -35.36 30.17 -35.23
N GLY A 121 -35.94 29.40 -36.15
CA GLY A 121 -36.06 29.75 -37.56
C GLY A 121 -37.39 29.26 -38.12
N GLU A 122 -38.45 30.00 -37.80
CA GLU A 122 -39.77 29.90 -38.41
C GLU A 122 -39.70 30.44 -39.86
N ALA A 123 -40.03 29.61 -40.86
CA ALA A 123 -40.59 30.06 -42.13
C ALA A 123 -41.17 28.90 -42.97
N ALA A 124 -42.50 28.88 -43.04
CA ALA A 124 -43.36 28.61 -44.20
C ALA A 124 -43.25 27.27 -44.98
N GLY A 125 -44.38 26.56 -45.03
CA GLY A 125 -44.72 25.61 -46.10
C GLY A 125 -44.91 26.30 -47.47
N PRO A 126 -45.37 25.62 -48.53
CA PRO A 126 -46.39 24.55 -48.54
C PRO A 126 -45.89 23.15 -48.96
#